data_AF-A0A839RJ97-F1
#
_entry.id   AF-A0A839RJ97-F1
#
_cell.length_a   1.000
_cell.length_b   1.000
_cell.length_c   1.000
_cell.angle_alpha   90.00
_cell.angle_beta   90.00
_cell.angle_gamma   90.00
#
_symmetry.space_group_name_H-M   'P 1'
#
loop_
_entity.id
_entity.type
_entity.pdbx_description
1 polymer ?
#
loop_
_entity_poly.entity_id
_entity_poly.type
_entity_poly.pdbx_seq_one_letter_code
_entity_poly.pdbx_strand_id
1 'polypeptide(L)'
;MKGLLAGIVAAIVAVVIGAVLFFIFIDRSETTEQAQDNPTYAIDGRQQTCAEFFGETCDFETQDGFNRWAADLDGFITEEQRMGSFARDIGFTETGKIALKACVLTQSSDNTVNDLVEFTQRDHPEATTAQVFPIWNAARWHLCPLPR
;
A
#
# COMPACT_ATOMS: atom_id res chain seq x y z
N MET A 1 36.62 -51.53 -19.71
CA MET A 1 36.70 -50.24 -18.97
C MET A 1 36.07 -49.05 -19.70
N LYS A 2 36.21 -48.90 -21.03
CA LYS A 2 35.64 -47.75 -21.80
C LYS A 2 34.09 -47.65 -21.77
N GLY A 3 33.36 -48.77 -21.80
CA GLY A 3 31.89 -48.76 -21.78
C GLY A 3 31.25 -48.37 -20.44
N LEU A 4 31.94 -48.65 -19.32
CA LEU A 4 31.45 -48.32 -17.98
C LEU A 4 31.59 -46.81 -17.68
N LEU A 5 32.69 -46.20 -18.12
CA LEU A 5 32.91 -44.76 -18.04
C LEU A 5 31.91 -43.97 -18.89
N ALA A 6 31.60 -44.43 -20.11
CA ALA A 6 30.60 -43.78 -20.96
C ALA A 6 29.18 -43.83 -20.35
N GLY A 7 28.82 -44.95 -19.72
CA GLY A 7 27.53 -45.09 -19.01
C GLY A 7 27.40 -44.17 -17.80
N ILE A 8 28.48 -44.00 -17.03
CA ILE A 8 28.50 -43.11 -15.86
C ILE A 8 28.39 -41.65 -16.29
N VAL A 9 29.11 -41.24 -17.35
CA VAL A 9 29.03 -39.85 -17.86
C VAL A 9 27.62 -39.56 -18.38
N ALA A 10 27.00 -40.48 -19.12
CA ALA A 10 25.64 -40.29 -19.61
C ALA A 10 24.61 -40.15 -18.48
N ALA A 11 24.75 -40.95 -17.40
CA ALA A 11 23.88 -40.86 -16.24
C ALA A 11 24.01 -39.52 -15.50
N ILE A 12 25.25 -39.02 -15.32
CA ILE A 12 25.49 -37.72 -14.68
C ILE A 12 24.88 -36.59 -15.51
N VAL A 13 25.07 -36.62 -16.84
CA VAL A 13 24.50 -35.60 -17.74
C VAL A 13 22.98 -35.60 -17.67
N ALA A 14 22.33 -36.77 -17.63
CA ALA A 14 20.88 -36.86 -17.51
C ALA A 14 20.36 -36.29 -16.17
N VAL A 15 21.07 -36.54 -15.06
CA VAL A 15 20.72 -35.99 -13.74
C VAL A 15 20.90 -34.47 -13.71
N VAL A 16 21.97 -33.94 -14.30
CA VAL A 16 22.21 -32.49 -14.37
C VAL A 16 21.15 -31.80 -15.23
N ILE A 17 20.81 -32.37 -16.39
CA ILE A 17 19.75 -31.83 -17.25
C ILE A 17 18.40 -31.89 -16.52
N GLY A 18 18.09 -33.01 -15.85
CA GLY A 18 16.87 -33.15 -15.06
C GLY A 18 16.79 -32.13 -13.93
N ALA A 19 17.89 -31.89 -13.21
CA ALA A 19 17.96 -30.90 -12.16
C ALA A 19 17.78 -29.48 -12.70
N VAL A 20 18.45 -29.12 -13.81
CA VAL A 20 18.30 -27.80 -14.44
C VAL A 20 16.86 -27.58 -14.92
N LEU A 21 16.25 -28.57 -15.57
CA LEU A 21 14.86 -28.50 -16.01
C LEU A 21 13.89 -28.39 -14.81
N PHE A 22 14.16 -29.12 -13.72
CA PHE A 22 13.38 -29.05 -12.50
C PHE A 22 13.48 -27.69 -11.81
N PHE A 23 14.69 -27.13 -11.71
CA PHE A 23 14.90 -25.78 -11.15
C PHE A 23 14.25 -24.70 -12.02
N ILE A 24 14.34 -24.77 -13.35
CA ILE A 24 13.63 -23.85 -14.25
C ILE A 24 12.11 -23.96 -14.06
N PHE A 25 11.59 -25.17 -13.85
CA PHE A 25 10.17 -25.39 -13.66
C PHE A 25 9.66 -24.90 -12.29
N ILE A 26 10.46 -25.06 -11.23
CA ILE A 26 10.15 -24.50 -9.90
C ILE A 26 10.20 -22.97 -9.93
N ASP A 27 11.23 -22.37 -10.53
CA ASP A 27 11.37 -20.91 -10.65
C ASP A 27 10.16 -20.29 -11.37
N ARG A 28 9.65 -21.00 -12.38
CA ARG A 28 8.44 -20.59 -13.13
C ARG A 28 7.13 -20.83 -12.36
N SER A 29 7.12 -21.75 -11.39
CA SER A 29 5.92 -22.10 -10.63
C SER A 29 5.74 -21.24 -9.38
N GLU A 30 6.82 -20.63 -8.87
CA GLU A 30 6.79 -19.78 -7.67
C GLU A 30 6.60 -18.28 -7.94
N THR A 31 6.62 -17.84 -9.20
CA THR A 31 6.12 -16.51 -9.59
C THR A 31 4.68 -16.62 -10.12
N THR A 32 3.78 -17.17 -9.30
CA THR A 32 2.45 -16.56 -9.28
C THR A 32 2.63 -15.25 -8.52
N GLU A 33 3.21 -14.26 -9.21
CA GLU A 33 2.99 -12.86 -8.91
C GLU A 33 1.47 -12.74 -8.88
N GLN A 34 0.87 -12.84 -7.69
CA GLN A 34 -0.50 -12.45 -7.51
C GLN A 34 -0.49 -11.02 -7.98
N ALA A 35 -0.91 -10.77 -9.21
CA ALA A 35 -1.08 -9.42 -9.72
C ALA A 35 -1.90 -8.73 -8.64
N GLN A 36 -1.24 -7.83 -7.90
CA GLN A 36 -1.89 -7.11 -6.83
C GLN A 36 -3.05 -6.42 -7.51
N ASP A 37 -4.26 -6.88 -7.21
CA ASP A 37 -5.46 -6.34 -7.81
C ASP A 37 -5.36 -4.83 -7.60
N ASN A 38 -5.39 -4.07 -8.69
CA ASN A 38 -5.18 -2.63 -8.66
C ASN A 38 -6.53 -1.97 -8.93
N PRO A 39 -7.48 -2.08 -7.97
CA PRO A 39 -8.81 -1.54 -8.13
C PRO A 39 -8.73 -0.02 -8.25
N THR A 40 -9.65 0.52 -9.04
CA THR A 40 -9.88 1.96 -9.12
C THR A 40 -11.08 2.33 -8.27
N TYR A 41 -10.98 3.45 -7.55
CA TYR A 41 -12.10 4.05 -6.82
C TYR A 41 -12.40 5.43 -7.35
N ALA A 42 -13.68 5.82 -7.28
CA ALA A 42 -14.09 7.18 -7.58
C ALA A 42 -13.67 8.10 -6.42
N ILE A 43 -12.73 9.00 -6.69
CA ILE A 43 -12.23 10.00 -5.75
C ILE A 43 -12.22 11.35 -6.47
N ASP A 44 -12.91 12.34 -5.90
CA ASP A 44 -13.15 13.65 -6.52
C ASP A 44 -13.71 13.51 -7.95
N GLY A 45 -14.68 12.59 -8.12
CA GLY A 45 -15.31 12.31 -9.41
C GLY A 45 -14.44 11.62 -10.46
N ARG A 46 -13.20 11.24 -10.13
CA ARG A 46 -12.26 10.55 -11.04
C ARG A 46 -11.99 9.13 -10.55
N GLN A 47 -11.97 8.16 -11.47
CA GLN A 47 -11.49 6.82 -11.15
C GLN A 47 -9.97 6.86 -11.01
N GLN A 48 -9.47 6.47 -9.85
CA GLN A 48 -8.04 6.51 -9.52
C GLN A 48 -7.60 5.20 -8.89
N THR A 49 -6.43 4.72 -9.30
CA THR A 49 -5.67 3.68 -8.60
C THR A 49 -4.93 4.27 -7.40
N CYS A 50 -4.39 3.43 -6.52
CA CYS A 50 -3.59 3.89 -5.39
C CYS A 50 -2.41 4.74 -5.86
N ALA A 51 -1.68 4.26 -6.88
CA ALA A 51 -0.49 4.93 -7.37
C ALA A 51 -0.81 6.30 -8.03
N GLU A 52 -1.94 6.41 -8.73
CA GLU A 52 -2.37 7.69 -9.30
C GLU A 52 -2.77 8.69 -8.21
N PHE A 53 -3.45 8.23 -7.16
CA PHE A 53 -3.89 9.09 -6.07
C PHE A 53 -2.72 9.61 -5.22
N PHE A 54 -1.76 8.74 -4.88
CA PHE A 54 -0.57 9.13 -4.12
C PHE A 54 0.51 9.80 -5.00
N GLY A 55 0.50 9.56 -6.31
CA GLY A 55 1.54 10.05 -7.23
C GLY A 55 2.84 9.24 -7.19
N GLU A 56 2.83 8.10 -6.49
CA GLU A 56 3.98 7.20 -6.30
C GLU A 56 3.50 5.74 -6.20
N THR A 57 4.42 4.78 -6.36
CA THR A 57 4.07 3.36 -6.18
C THR A 57 3.67 3.11 -4.72
N CYS A 58 2.46 2.59 -4.49
CA CYS A 58 2.02 2.24 -3.15
C CYS A 58 2.70 0.96 -2.63
N ASP A 59 3.17 1.00 -1.38
CA ASP A 59 3.52 -0.19 -0.64
C ASP A 59 2.27 -1.01 -0.27
N PHE A 60 2.48 -2.22 0.27
CA PHE A 60 1.39 -3.12 0.63
C PHE A 60 0.39 -2.51 1.62
N GLU A 61 0.87 -1.82 2.66
CA GLU A 61 0.01 -1.23 3.68
C GLU A 61 -0.83 -0.07 3.13
N THR A 62 -0.22 0.76 2.29
CA THR A 62 -0.88 1.88 1.62
C THR A 62 -1.91 1.38 0.62
N GLN A 63 -1.59 0.33 -0.15
CA GLN A 63 -2.56 -0.30 -1.05
C GLN A 63 -3.73 -0.93 -0.28
N ASP A 64 -3.49 -1.68 0.81
CA ASP A 64 -4.56 -2.26 1.63
C ASP A 64 -5.46 -1.17 2.21
N GLY A 65 -4.86 -0.09 2.74
CA GLY A 65 -5.62 1.06 3.25
C GLY A 65 -6.45 1.74 2.15
N PHE A 66 -5.86 1.98 0.99
CA PHE A 66 -6.56 2.54 -0.16
C PHE A 66 -7.75 1.66 -0.56
N ASN A 67 -7.53 0.36 -0.71
CA ASN A 67 -8.57 -0.59 -1.10
C ASN A 67 -9.75 -0.65 -0.10
N ARG A 68 -9.48 -0.39 1.18
CA ARG A 68 -10.50 -0.43 2.24
C ARG A 68 -11.33 0.83 2.33
N TRP A 69 -10.72 2.01 2.13
CA TRP A 69 -11.34 3.28 2.53
C TRP A 69 -11.43 4.34 1.43
N ALA A 70 -10.79 4.13 0.28
CA ALA A 70 -10.78 5.13 -0.81
C ALA A 70 -12.20 5.46 -1.31
N ALA A 71 -13.10 4.47 -1.32
CA ALA A 71 -14.50 4.65 -1.76
C ALA A 71 -15.28 5.66 -0.91
N ASP A 72 -14.89 5.87 0.35
CA ASP A 72 -15.60 6.72 1.31
C ASP A 72 -14.98 8.12 1.45
N LEU A 73 -13.87 8.41 0.75
CA LEU A 73 -13.13 9.67 0.87
C LEU A 73 -13.96 10.89 0.48
N ASP A 74 -14.73 10.84 -0.61
CA ASP A 74 -15.55 11.97 -1.06
C ASP A 74 -16.57 12.37 0.02
N GLY A 75 -17.24 11.39 0.62
CA GLY A 75 -18.20 11.61 1.70
C GLY A 75 -17.53 12.07 3.00
N PHE A 76 -16.34 11.56 3.29
CA PHE A 76 -15.58 11.93 4.48
C PHE A 76 -15.03 13.36 4.40
N ILE A 77 -14.38 13.71 3.29
CA ILE A 77 -13.70 15.00 3.13
C ILE A 77 -14.71 16.14 3.03
N THR A 78 -15.87 15.94 2.41
CA THR A 78 -16.92 16.98 2.35
C THR A 78 -17.40 17.46 3.73
N GLU A 79 -17.12 16.72 4.81
CA GLU A 79 -17.30 17.16 6.20
C GLU A 79 -16.07 17.90 6.77
N GLU A 80 -15.34 18.68 5.94
CA GLU A 80 -14.08 19.38 6.23
C GLU A 80 -14.05 20.15 7.56
N GLN A 81 -15.20 20.65 8.02
CA GLN A 81 -15.32 21.40 9.28
C GLN A 81 -14.78 20.62 10.48
N ARG A 82 -14.78 19.28 10.45
CA ARG A 82 -14.25 18.43 11.52
C ARG A 82 -12.72 18.31 11.51
N MET A 83 -12.07 18.67 10.41
CA MET A 83 -10.64 18.43 10.15
C MET A 83 -9.78 19.69 10.33
N GLY A 84 -10.37 20.82 10.71
CA GLY A 84 -9.66 22.08 10.96
C GLY A 84 -9.35 22.87 9.68
N SER A 85 -8.76 24.07 9.83
CA SER A 85 -8.43 24.93 8.69
C SER A 85 -7.32 24.36 7.83
N PHE A 86 -6.37 23.64 8.42
CA PHE A 86 -5.25 23.04 7.70
C PHE A 86 -5.71 22.11 6.57
N ALA A 87 -6.67 21.22 6.82
CA ALA A 87 -7.26 20.35 5.79
C ALA A 87 -7.85 21.14 4.61
N ARG A 88 -8.49 22.28 4.90
CA ARG A 88 -9.03 23.17 3.88
C ARG A 88 -7.94 23.86 3.07
N ASP A 89 -6.87 24.28 3.75
CA ASP A 89 -5.77 25.04 3.14
C ASP A 89 -4.93 24.16 2.20
N ILE A 90 -4.73 22.88 2.54
CA ILE A 90 -3.98 21.92 1.70
C ILE A 90 -4.86 21.26 0.61
N GLY A 91 -6.18 21.37 0.73
CA GLY A 91 -7.13 20.88 -0.25
C GLY A 91 -7.47 19.39 -0.13
N PHE A 92 -8.38 18.95 -1.02
CA PHE A 92 -9.00 17.63 -0.97
C PHE A 92 -7.99 16.48 -1.07
N THR A 93 -7.14 16.48 -2.09
CA THR A 93 -6.24 15.36 -2.39
C THR A 93 -5.26 15.12 -1.24
N GLU A 94 -4.60 16.17 -0.75
CA GLU A 94 -3.63 16.05 0.35
C GLU A 94 -4.32 15.65 1.66
N THR A 95 -5.49 16.23 1.95
CA THR A 95 -6.31 15.79 3.09
C THR A 95 -6.67 14.31 3.00
N GLY A 96 -7.04 13.82 1.81
CA GLY A 96 -7.37 12.42 1.59
C GLY A 96 -6.17 11.47 1.78
N LYS A 97 -4.98 11.85 1.30
CA LYS A 97 -3.74 11.08 1.54
C LYS A 97 -3.44 10.98 3.04
N ILE A 98 -3.53 12.09 3.76
CA ILE A 98 -3.30 12.14 5.22
C ILE A 98 -4.35 11.30 5.95
N ALA A 99 -5.62 11.39 5.56
CA ALA A 99 -6.71 10.61 6.18
C ALA A 99 -6.55 9.10 5.96
N LEU A 100 -6.22 8.66 4.75
CA LEU A 100 -5.91 7.26 4.47
C LEU A 100 -4.70 6.78 5.27
N LYS A 101 -3.63 7.59 5.34
CA LYS A 101 -2.45 7.25 6.13
C LYS A 101 -2.79 7.17 7.62
N ALA A 102 -3.65 8.05 8.13
CA ALA A 102 -4.15 7.96 9.50
C ALA A 102 -4.82 6.60 9.74
N CYS A 103 -5.68 6.17 8.82
CA CYS A 103 -6.35 4.88 8.93
C CYS A 103 -5.39 3.70 8.95
N VAL A 104 -4.39 3.68 8.06
CA VAL A 104 -3.32 2.67 8.05
C VAL A 104 -2.59 2.64 9.40
N LEU A 105 -2.15 3.81 9.88
CA LEU A 105 -1.40 3.90 11.14
C LEU A 105 -2.26 3.46 12.34
N THR A 106 -3.56 3.73 12.34
CA THR A 106 -4.45 3.39 13.45
C THR A 106 -4.79 1.91 13.56
N GLN A 107 -4.54 1.13 12.50
CA GLN A 107 -4.65 -0.33 12.56
C GLN A 107 -3.39 -1.00 13.17
N SER A 108 -2.28 -0.27 13.28
CA SER A 108 -1.04 -0.76 13.90
C SER A 108 -0.95 -0.29 15.36
N SER A 109 -0.53 -1.18 16.27
CA SER A 109 -0.41 -0.86 17.70
C SER A 109 0.74 0.10 18.02
N ASP A 110 1.71 0.20 17.13
CA ASP A 110 3.00 0.85 17.41
C ASP A 110 3.06 2.28 16.86
N ASN A 111 2.08 2.65 16.02
CA ASN A 111 2.08 3.91 15.31
C ASN A 111 1.22 4.97 16.01
N THR A 112 1.72 6.21 16.00
CA THR A 112 1.18 7.35 16.71
C THR A 112 0.81 8.48 15.75
N VAL A 113 0.17 9.53 16.27
CA VAL A 113 -0.08 10.75 15.49
C VAL A 113 1.23 11.41 15.02
N ASN A 114 2.37 11.17 15.68
CA ASN A 114 3.64 11.73 15.26
C ASN A 114 4.13 11.13 13.93
N ASP A 115 3.88 9.84 13.70
CA ASP A 115 4.20 9.20 12.42
C ASP A 115 3.37 9.80 11.27
N LEU A 116 2.13 10.22 11.57
CA LEU A 116 1.34 10.97 10.61
C LEU A 116 1.86 12.38 10.38
N VAL A 117 2.35 13.06 11.42
CA VAL A 117 3.00 14.38 11.28
C VAL A 117 4.25 14.26 10.40
N GLU A 118 5.11 13.26 10.64
CA GLU A 118 6.30 13.01 9.82
C GLU A 118 5.95 12.71 8.37
N PHE A 119 4.88 11.92 8.13
CA PHE A 119 4.36 11.71 6.79
C PHE A 119 3.89 13.02 6.13
N THR A 120 3.11 13.82 6.85
CA THR A 120 2.55 15.09 6.36
C THR A 120 3.66 16.11 6.05
N GLN A 121 4.73 16.13 6.85
CA GLN A 121 5.86 17.05 6.69
C GLN A 121 6.71 16.82 5.44
N ARG A 122 6.52 15.70 4.73
CA ARG A 122 7.20 15.46 3.45
C ARG A 122 6.76 16.46 2.38
N ASP A 123 5.46 16.76 2.35
CA ASP A 123 4.86 17.69 1.38
C ASP A 123 4.46 19.03 2.01
N HIS A 124 4.26 19.06 3.34
CA HIS A 124 3.92 20.26 4.12
C HIS A 124 4.87 20.42 5.31
N PRO A 125 6.13 20.87 5.11
CA PRO A 125 7.16 20.91 6.16
C PRO A 125 6.79 21.74 7.40
N GLU A 126 5.85 22.67 7.26
CA GLU A 126 5.30 23.50 8.33
C GLU A 126 4.25 22.79 9.19
N ALA A 127 3.77 21.62 8.78
CA ALA A 127 2.70 20.90 9.45
C ALA A 127 3.06 20.57 10.90
N THR A 128 2.17 20.91 11.80
CA THR A 128 2.29 20.66 13.24
C THR A 128 1.31 19.60 13.71
N THR A 129 1.58 18.98 14.85
CA THR A 129 0.64 18.05 15.50
C THR A 129 -0.75 18.66 15.70
N ALA A 130 -0.84 19.96 16.03
CA ALA A 130 -2.12 20.64 16.21
C ALA A 130 -2.96 20.75 14.93
N GLN A 131 -2.30 20.79 13.77
CA GLN A 131 -2.94 20.84 12.45
C GLN A 131 -3.32 19.44 11.94
N VAL A 132 -2.48 18.44 12.21
CA VAL A 132 -2.68 17.06 11.73
C VAL A 132 -3.64 16.26 12.62
N PHE A 133 -3.65 16.51 13.93
CA PHE A 133 -4.47 15.77 14.89
C PHE A 133 -5.98 15.80 14.60
N PRO A 134 -6.59 16.92 14.16
CA PRO A 134 -7.99 16.93 13.75
C PRO A 134 -8.31 15.96 12.61
N ILE A 135 -7.44 15.85 11.58
CA ILE A 135 -7.59 14.89 10.48
C ILE A 135 -7.49 13.46 11.02
N TRP A 136 -6.46 13.17 11.83
CA TRP A 136 -6.29 11.88 12.49
C TRP A 136 -7.50 11.46 13.30
N ASN A 137 -8.02 12.36 14.14
CA ASN A 137 -9.17 12.09 14.98
C ASN A 137 -10.44 11.87 14.13
N ALA A 138 -10.69 12.71 13.13
CA ALA A 138 -11.85 12.55 12.25
C ALA A 138 -11.81 11.21 11.49
N ALA A 139 -10.65 10.84 10.92
CA ALA A 139 -10.48 9.59 10.19
C ALA A 139 -10.83 8.38 11.06
N ARG A 140 -10.29 8.31 12.28
CA ARG A 140 -10.56 7.22 13.24
C ARG A 140 -12.01 7.05 13.66
N TRP A 141 -12.81 8.12 13.62
CA TRP A 141 -14.20 8.06 14.07
C TRP A 141 -15.17 7.87 12.91
N HIS A 142 -14.78 8.25 11.70
CA HIS A 142 -15.71 8.37 10.58
C HIS A 142 -15.28 7.64 9.32
N LEU A 143 -13.98 7.61 8.99
CA LEU A 143 -13.47 6.91 7.81
C LEU A 143 -13.12 5.45 8.12
N CYS A 144 -12.41 5.22 9.23
CA CYS A 144 -11.91 3.92 9.66
C CYS A 144 -12.19 3.67 11.15
N PRO A 145 -13.47 3.59 11.55
CA PRO A 145 -13.83 3.29 12.93
C PRO A 145 -13.30 1.91 13.34
N LEU A 146 -12.59 1.87 14.48
CA LEU A 146 -12.21 0.61 15.11
C LEU A 146 -13.48 -0.16 15.50
N PRO A 147 -13.55 -1.49 15.23
CA PRO A 147 -14.66 -2.30 15.68
C PRO A 147 -14.79 -2.23 17.21
N ARG A 148 -16.02 -2.02 17.69
CA ARG A 148 -16.35 -1.93 19.12
C ARG A 148 -16.42 -3.31 19.78
#